data_AF-A0A418SGQ2-F1
#
_entry.id   AF-A0A418SGQ2-F1
#
_cell.length_a   1.000
_cell.length_b   1.000
_cell.length_c   1.000
_cell.angle_alpha   90.00
_cell.angle_beta   90.00
_cell.angle_gamma   90.00
#
_symmetry.space_group_name_H-M   'P 1'
#
loop_
_entity.id
_entity.type
_entity.pdbx_description
1 polymer ?
#
loop_
_entity_poly.entity_id
_entity_poly.type
_entity_poly.pdbx_seq_one_letter_code
_entity_poly.pdbx_strand_id
1 'polypeptide(L)'
;MKRLLIPILCGLWAAPVFAASPIAEVVCDSRAAMEQRLVTRLGSTRQATGLRGPEQVMEVWTDRSGDWTLVVSYASGTSCIVAMGEAWENTAQTSAEKTSVAEPGADDASDRLPVEKDPA
;
A
#
# COMPACT_ATOMS: atom_id res chain seq x y z
N MET A 1 -76.08 -19.00 6.78
CA MET A 1 -75.55 -18.46 8.06
C MET A 1 -74.05 -18.69 8.11
N LYS A 2 -73.30 -17.61 8.36
CA LYS A 2 -71.93 -17.48 8.93
C LYS A 2 -70.85 -18.51 8.51
N ARG A 3 -69.84 -18.10 7.70
CA ARG A 3 -68.50 -17.57 8.13
C ARG A 3 -67.65 -18.67 8.81
N LEU A 4 -66.57 -19.18 8.24
CA LEU A 4 -65.16 -18.69 8.25
C LEU A 4 -64.33 -20.00 8.01
N LEU A 5 -63.20 -20.09 7.31
CA LEU A 5 -61.93 -19.37 7.48
C LEU A 5 -61.13 -19.48 6.17
N ILE A 6 -60.79 -18.34 5.59
CA ILE A 6 -59.72 -18.17 4.61
C ILE A 6 -58.41 -18.33 5.42
N PRO A 7 -57.51 -19.29 5.13
CA PRO A 7 -56.18 -19.25 5.71
C PRO A 7 -55.48 -18.06 5.08
N ILE A 8 -55.37 -17.05 5.93
CA ILE A 8 -54.66 -15.81 5.76
C ILE A 8 -53.27 -16.15 5.21
N LEU A 9 -53.07 -15.88 3.91
CA LEU A 9 -51.77 -15.72 3.27
C LEU A 9 -51.17 -14.43 3.85
N CYS A 10 -50.78 -14.50 5.13
CA CYS A 10 -50.32 -13.38 5.92
C CYS A 10 -48.87 -13.12 5.58
N GLY A 11 -48.63 -12.00 4.89
CA GLY A 11 -47.45 -11.17 5.10
C GLY A 11 -46.12 -11.88 4.97
N LEU A 12 -45.71 -12.14 3.72
CA LEU A 12 -44.28 -12.14 3.39
C LEU A 12 -43.79 -10.69 3.53
N TRP A 13 -43.62 -10.22 4.77
CA TRP A 13 -42.87 -9.00 5.05
C TRP A 13 -41.41 -9.31 4.71
N ALA A 14 -40.99 -8.89 3.52
CA ALA A 14 -39.59 -8.80 3.18
C ALA A 14 -38.95 -7.74 4.10
N ALA A 15 -38.46 -8.17 5.25
CA ALA A 15 -37.62 -7.33 6.08
C ALA A 15 -36.36 -6.98 5.25
N PRO A 16 -35.95 -5.70 5.20
CA PRO A 16 -34.70 -5.34 4.56
C PRO A 16 -33.56 -6.06 5.28
N VAL A 17 -32.89 -6.97 4.58
CA VAL A 17 -31.62 -7.53 5.05
C VAL A 17 -30.59 -6.43 4.89
N PHE A 18 -30.24 -5.76 5.98
CA PHE A 18 -29.07 -4.89 6.02
C PHE A 18 -27.84 -5.81 5.90
N ALA A 19 -27.31 -5.92 4.69
CA ALA A 19 -26.01 -6.54 4.47
C ALA A 19 -24.97 -5.63 5.11
N ALA A 20 -24.53 -5.98 6.32
CA ALA A 20 -23.32 -5.40 6.89
C ALA A 20 -22.15 -5.82 6.00
N SER A 21 -21.61 -4.87 5.22
CA SER A 21 -20.33 -5.10 4.59
C SER A 21 -19.30 -5.31 5.70
N PRO A 22 -18.48 -6.37 5.65
CA PRO A 22 -17.36 -6.52 6.58
C PRO A 22 -16.34 -5.44 6.22
N ILE A 23 -16.55 -4.22 6.73
CA ILE A 23 -15.48 -3.23 6.78
C ILE A 23 -14.51 -3.83 7.79
N ALA A 24 -13.35 -4.29 7.30
CA ALA A 24 -12.29 -4.80 8.17
C ALA A 24 -12.05 -3.76 9.27
N GLU A 25 -12.24 -4.16 10.52
CA GLU A 25 -11.99 -3.27 11.65
C GLU A 25 -10.55 -2.77 11.56
N VAL A 26 -10.37 -1.44 11.56
CA VAL A 26 -9.04 -0.86 11.53
C VAL A 26 -8.40 -1.12 12.89
N VAL A 27 -7.47 -2.07 12.93
CA VAL A 27 -6.76 -2.44 14.16
C VAL A 27 -5.53 -1.54 14.30
N CYS A 28 -5.54 -0.68 15.31
CA CYS A 28 -4.42 0.21 15.64
C CYS A 28 -3.83 -0.15 17.01
N ASP A 29 -2.52 0.06 17.15
CA ASP A 29 -1.79 -0.09 18.41
C ASP A 29 -0.57 0.85 18.41
N SER A 30 0.20 0.86 19.48
CA SER A 30 1.55 1.44 19.45
C SER A 30 2.42 0.68 18.44
N ARG A 31 3.35 1.37 17.79
CA ARG A 31 4.24 0.78 16.79
C ARG A 31 4.99 -0.46 17.31
N ALA A 32 5.47 -0.41 18.56
CA ALA A 32 6.16 -1.52 19.19
C ALA A 32 5.24 -2.74 19.41
N ALA A 33 4.01 -2.52 19.89
CA ALA A 33 3.04 -3.60 20.08
C ALA A 33 2.54 -4.18 18.75
N MET A 34 2.37 -3.32 17.73
CA MET A 34 1.99 -3.75 16.38
C MET A 34 3.08 -4.63 15.77
N GLU A 35 4.34 -4.20 15.81
CA GLU A 35 5.48 -4.99 15.34
C GLU A 35 5.56 -6.33 16.08
N GLN A 36 5.45 -6.31 17.41
CA GLN A 36 5.42 -7.55 18.20
C GLN A 36 4.28 -8.47 17.78
N ARG A 37 3.08 -7.95 17.53
CA ARG A 37 1.94 -8.73 17.04
C ARG A 37 2.23 -9.37 15.68
N LEU A 38 2.72 -8.59 14.72
CA LEU A 38 3.02 -9.08 13.37
C LEU A 38 4.07 -10.19 13.41
N VAL A 39 5.14 -10.01 14.19
CA VAL A 39 6.22 -10.99 14.30
C VAL A 39 5.79 -12.23 15.08
N THR A 40 5.13 -12.07 16.22
CA THR A 40 4.90 -13.20 17.14
C THR A 40 3.58 -13.92 16.91
N ARG A 41 2.51 -13.19 16.52
CA ARG A 41 1.18 -13.78 16.31
C ARG A 41 0.96 -14.17 14.86
N LEU A 42 1.40 -13.34 13.90
CA LEU A 42 1.23 -13.62 12.48
C LEU A 42 2.47 -14.28 11.85
N GLY A 43 3.59 -14.39 12.56
CA GLY A 43 4.82 -14.96 12.01
C GLY A 43 5.36 -14.18 10.80
N SER A 44 4.93 -12.93 10.64
CA SER A 44 5.23 -12.11 9.48
C SER A 44 6.56 -11.37 9.64
N THR A 45 7.19 -11.07 8.52
CA THR A 45 8.40 -10.27 8.40
C THR A 45 8.16 -9.12 7.42
N ARG A 46 8.75 -7.97 7.67
CA ARG A 46 8.56 -6.79 6.81
C ARG A 46 9.29 -6.98 5.48
N GLN A 47 8.53 -6.96 4.39
CA GLN A 47 9.05 -7.11 3.02
C GLN A 47 9.34 -5.77 2.34
N ALA A 48 8.54 -4.75 2.63
CA ALA A 48 8.68 -3.44 2.01
C ALA A 48 8.31 -2.32 2.98
N THR A 49 8.86 -1.14 2.74
CA THR A 49 8.52 0.10 3.44
C THR A 49 8.65 1.30 2.50
N GLY A 50 7.85 2.33 2.72
CA GLY A 50 7.90 3.58 1.96
C GLY A 50 7.12 4.70 2.63
N LEU A 51 7.38 5.94 2.23
CA LEU A 51 6.62 7.09 2.71
C LEU A 51 5.34 7.26 1.88
N ARG A 52 4.20 7.37 2.56
CA ARG A 52 2.93 7.83 1.96
C ARG A 52 2.83 9.36 2.01
N GLY A 53 3.44 9.96 3.02
CA GLY A 53 3.46 11.40 3.26
C GLY A 53 4.48 11.75 4.35
N PRO A 54 4.59 13.04 4.73
CA PRO A 54 5.66 13.52 5.61
C PRO A 54 5.78 12.80 6.96
N GLU A 55 4.66 12.30 7.49
CA GLU A 55 4.59 11.64 8.80
C GLU A 55 3.91 10.27 8.75
N GLN A 56 3.90 9.65 7.57
CA GLN A 56 3.21 8.38 7.33
C GLN A 56 4.12 7.42 6.56
N VAL A 57 4.48 6.32 7.22
CA VAL A 57 5.22 5.20 6.63
C VAL A 57 4.23 4.07 6.34
N MET A 58 4.21 3.57 5.11
CA MET A 58 3.51 2.35 4.72
C MET A 58 4.49 1.18 4.76
N GLU A 59 4.03 0.03 5.24
CA GLU A 59 4.82 -1.18 5.41
C GLU A 59 4.01 -2.39 4.93
N VAL A 60 4.66 -3.28 4.18
CA VAL A 60 4.10 -4.58 3.80
C VAL A 60 4.79 -5.66 4.60
N TRP A 61 4.01 -6.50 5.25
CA TRP A 61 4.46 -7.62 6.07
C TRP A 61 3.92 -8.91 5.47
N THR A 62 4.75 -9.96 5.41
CA THR A 62 4.34 -11.25 4.87
C THR A 62 4.89 -12.40 5.70
N ASP A 63 4.18 -13.51 5.70
CA ASP A 63 4.66 -14.76 6.30
C ASP A 63 5.15 -15.75 5.22
N ARG A 64 5.39 -17.01 5.61
CA ARG A 64 5.79 -18.09 4.69
C ARG A 64 4.61 -18.76 3.99
N SER A 65 3.37 -18.53 4.44
CA SER A 65 2.13 -19.03 3.83
C SER A 65 1.79 -18.28 2.56
N GLY A 66 2.28 -17.03 2.44
CA GLY A 66 1.83 -16.08 1.43
C GLY A 66 0.76 -15.13 1.95
N ASP A 67 0.48 -15.13 3.25
CA ASP A 67 -0.39 -14.14 3.87
C ASP A 67 0.35 -12.80 3.96
N TRP A 68 -0.39 -11.71 3.76
CA TRP A 68 0.16 -10.37 3.81
C TRP A 68 -0.69 -9.42 4.63
N THR A 69 -0.03 -8.43 5.22
CA THR A 69 -0.65 -7.36 6.00
C THR A 69 -0.03 -6.02 5.60
N LEU A 70 -0.88 -5.05 5.29
CA LEU A 70 -0.51 -3.68 5.01
C LEU A 70 -0.70 -2.82 6.26
N VAL A 71 0.36 -2.14 6.68
CA VAL A 71 0.40 -1.33 7.89
C VAL A 71 0.75 0.11 7.53
N VAL A 72 0.09 1.07 8.19
CA VAL A 72 0.51 2.47 8.20
C VAL A 72 1.02 2.82 9.60
N SER A 73 2.25 3.32 9.68
CA SER A 73 2.92 3.78 10.89
C SER A 73 3.05 5.31 10.85
N TYR A 74 2.56 5.97 11.89
CA TYR A 74 2.52 7.43 12.01
C TYR A 74 3.67 7.95 12.90
N ALA A 75 4.08 9.21 12.69
CA ALA A 75 5.06 9.87 13.56
C ALA A 75 4.58 9.99 15.02
N SER A 76 3.26 9.94 15.26
CA SER A 76 2.66 9.88 16.60
C SER A 76 3.03 8.60 17.39
N GLY A 77 3.61 7.60 16.72
CA GLY A 77 3.92 6.29 17.32
C GLY A 77 2.79 5.28 17.22
N THR A 78 1.66 5.64 16.61
CA THR A 78 0.56 4.73 16.28
C THR A 78 0.85 3.97 15.00
N SER A 79 0.53 2.69 14.95
CA SER A 79 0.54 1.86 13.75
C SER A 79 -0.78 1.15 13.59
N CYS A 80 -1.30 1.11 12.36
CA CYS A 80 -2.61 0.54 12.05
C CYS A 80 -2.51 -0.46 10.91
N ILE A 81 -3.15 -1.61 11.05
CA ILE A 81 -3.44 -2.52 9.94
C ILE A 81 -4.56 -1.88 9.12
N VAL A 82 -4.30 -1.67 7.84
CA VAL A 82 -5.24 -1.02 6.90
C VAL A 82 -5.74 -1.97 5.81
N ALA A 83 -5.03 -3.07 5.58
CA ALA A 83 -5.49 -4.18 4.74
C ALA A 83 -4.73 -5.47 5.10
N MET A 84 -5.33 -6.60 4.75
CA MET A 84 -4.75 -7.93 4.91
C MET A 84 -5.34 -8.86 3.86
N GLY A 85 -4.61 -9.91 3.51
CA GLY A 85 -5.04 -10.88 2.52
C GLY A 85 -4.03 -12.02 2.37
N GLU A 86 -4.20 -12.77 1.29
CA GLU A 86 -3.45 -13.98 0.97
C GLU A 86 -2.78 -13.85 -0.40
N ALA A 87 -2.06 -14.89 -0.81
CA ALA A 87 -1.43 -15.01 -2.13
C ALA A 87 -0.47 -13.86 -2.49
N TRP A 88 0.42 -13.50 -1.56
CA TRP A 88 1.49 -12.55 -1.81
C TRP A 88 2.45 -13.03 -2.90
N GLU A 89 2.72 -12.18 -3.89
CA GLU A 89 3.69 -12.42 -4.95
C GLU A 89 4.81 -11.36 -4.92
N ASN A 90 6.06 -11.80 -5.00
CA ASN A 90 7.19 -10.89 -5.11
C ASN A 90 7.52 -10.65 -6.59
N THR A 91 7.19 -9.45 -7.09
CA THR A 91 7.39 -9.07 -8.50
C THR A 91 8.71 -8.35 -8.76
N ALA A 92 9.75 -8.52 -7.92
CA ALA A 92 11.04 -7.85 -8.13
C ALA A 92 11.55 -8.09 -9.56
N GLN A 93 11.44 -7.06 -10.41
CA GLN A 93 12.00 -7.06 -11.75
C GLN A 93 13.51 -6.97 -11.59
N THR A 94 14.23 -7.95 -12.13
CA THR A 94 15.68 -7.93 -12.30
C THR A 94 16.06 -6.71 -13.15
N SER A 95 16.22 -5.54 -12.54
CA SER A 95 16.86 -4.39 -13.18
C SER A 95 18.36 -4.61 -13.15
N ALA A 96 18.82 -5.47 -14.04
CA ALA A 96 20.23 -5.60 -14.40
C ALA A 96 20.37 -5.38 -15.91
N GLU A 97 19.90 -4.24 -16.40
CA GLU A 97 20.29 -3.73 -17.71
C GLU A 97 20.84 -2.31 -17.51
N LYS A 98 21.97 -2.24 -16.79
CA LYS A 98 22.87 -1.09 -16.85
C LYS A 98 23.64 -1.17 -18.17
N THR A 99 22.95 -1.03 -19.31
CA THR A 99 23.63 -0.74 -20.57
C THR A 99 23.93 0.75 -20.57
N SER A 100 25.21 1.03 -20.35
CA SER A 100 25.85 2.32 -20.55
C SER A 100 25.35 3.00 -21.82
N VAL A 101 24.55 4.05 -21.67
CA VAL A 101 24.55 5.10 -22.68
C VAL A 101 25.82 5.90 -22.42
N ALA A 102 26.85 5.66 -23.24
CA ALA A 102 27.97 6.57 -23.35
C ALA A 102 27.42 7.92 -23.85
N GLU A 103 27.63 9.00 -23.11
CA GLU A 103 27.44 10.35 -23.62
C GLU A 103 28.41 10.57 -24.79
N PRO A 104 27.93 10.87 -26.02
CA PRO A 104 28.82 11.27 -27.10
C PRO A 104 29.23 12.74 -26.92
N GLY A 105 30.53 12.99 -26.90
CA GLY A 105 31.13 14.21 -27.43
C GLY A 105 31.07 15.45 -26.55
N ALA A 106 31.95 15.52 -25.55
CA ALA A 106 32.50 16.80 -25.10
C ALA A 106 33.56 17.26 -26.12
N ASP A 107 33.10 17.72 -27.27
CA ASP A 107 33.96 18.30 -28.31
C ASP A 107 34.07 19.81 -28.05
N ASP A 108 35.12 20.15 -27.31
CA ASP A 108 36.03 21.26 -27.59
C ASP A 108 35.48 22.40 -28.47
N ALA A 109 34.89 23.40 -27.83
CA ALA A 109 34.76 24.75 -28.37
C ALA A 109 35.45 25.74 -27.44
N SER A 110 36.67 25.40 -26.99
CA SER A 110 37.60 26.32 -26.35
C SER A 110 38.46 27.03 -27.40
N ASP A 111 37.88 27.56 -28.48
CA ASP A 111 38.61 28.48 -29.35
C ASP A 111 37.66 29.37 -30.17
N ARG A 112 37.21 30.47 -29.55
CA ARG A 112 36.75 31.69 -30.25
C ARG A 112 36.54 32.83 -29.24
N LEU A 113 37.61 33.56 -28.96
CA LEU A 113 37.50 34.98 -28.61
C LEU A 113 38.04 35.79 -29.80
N PRO A 114 37.27 36.73 -30.37
CA PRO A 114 37.81 37.69 -31.32
C PRO A 114 38.78 38.62 -30.59
N VAL A 115 40.03 38.67 -31.03
CA VAL A 115 40.95 39.77 -30.67
C VAL A 115 40.43 41.02 -31.38
N GLU A 116 39.78 41.89 -30.60
CA GLU A 116 39.51 43.28 -30.97
C GLU A 116 40.85 43.95 -31.28
N LYS A 117 40.94 44.53 -32.48
CA LYS A 117 42.15 45.12 -33.05
C LYS A 117 42.04 46.62 -32.90
N ASP A 118 42.61 47.18 -31.84
CA ASP A 118 42.71 48.64 -31.70
C ASP A 118 43.85 49.20 -32.58
N PRO A 119 43.59 50.20 -33.44
CA PRO A 119 44.63 50.96 -34.12
C PRO A 119 44.92 52.32 -33.47
N ALA A 120 46.24 52.61 -33.41
CA ALA A 120 46.93 53.91 -33.35
C ALA A 120 46.81 54.78 -32.08
#